data_AF-A0A9D4PKS9-F1
#
_entry.id   AF-A0A9D4PKS9-F1
#
_cell.length_a   1.000
_cell.length_b   1.000
_cell.length_c   1.000
_cell.angle_alpha   90.00
_cell.angle_beta   90.00
_cell.angle_gamma   90.00
#
_symmetry.space_group_name_H-M   'P 1'
#
loop_
_entity.id
_entity.type
_entity.pdbx_description
1 polymer ?
#
loop_
_entity_poly.entity_id
_entity_poly.type
_entity_poly.pdbx_seq_one_letter_code
_entity_poly.pdbx_strand_id
1 'polypeptide(L)'
;MDWSVDPCEDFYRFVCGRAPRNETSVRRSINDRFLTTVIDTARNEEIPAEGQSVAQRAARLFKTCDDVLIQETDYVPRIRGHMRDANLHWPQHPSNRDTASVDVLSTMLDLSSKWGWPCFLEFQAEKVGEYSFEIVAKPTPGLDQFKLHALNLEPGSPAHREFFETLYTHYGGGVADGVTFEEMLYFEAEVLEPLLNVYFAPPQAYVLERSDSDTSGTWERWTTTIARHYGLSGNEMVTISTTQREYFQVVLELIAQKETVVELVIGWLCVQFTSWFANRQLIANYNGNGEDVAVLHRRNCLGFTLATMGVALFVPFVESVYTEPVRADAARITRAVRRTVYQSLDRATYPWFELDVVFKILDIASSHDIEARFSHFPDMEVSFVRNMRDAIIATRRTNADAIGALIDAWMLADELYAFLTTPDRADYSLKPSILTSPLYHLTAPMPVRLGTFGVEVAKATIISYVDLRYEGHSTNALDLFRKCFYAAMNKEQPGQDGPEWHQRVGTNMASGAAMDVALAVLRLEPSFNEQRLRNVSLSGHQLFYVMQCYVQCGAQDGPALCNEPLIHKEDFSNAFSCPPQSNMRSQYQCKSFV
;
A
#
# COMPACT_ATOMS: atom_id res chain seq x y z
N MET A 1 2.50 -30.75 -9.55
CA MET A 1 2.68 -31.11 -10.97
C MET A 1 1.81 -32.29 -11.35
N ASP A 2 1.17 -32.21 -12.51
CA ASP A 2 0.45 -33.29 -13.16
C ASP A 2 1.22 -33.77 -14.40
N TRP A 3 2.02 -34.82 -14.24
CA TRP A 3 2.83 -35.40 -15.32
C TRP A 3 2.01 -36.03 -16.46
N SER A 4 0.68 -36.11 -16.32
CA SER A 4 -0.21 -36.58 -17.39
C SER A 4 -0.59 -35.48 -18.40
N VAL A 5 -0.25 -34.22 -18.10
CA VAL A 5 -0.51 -33.06 -18.95
C VAL A 5 0.77 -32.70 -19.71
N ASP A 6 0.66 -32.47 -21.02
CA ASP A 6 1.79 -31.99 -21.81
C ASP A 6 2.10 -30.52 -21.46
N PRO A 7 3.32 -30.19 -21.00
CA PRO A 7 3.71 -28.80 -20.70
C PRO A 7 3.62 -27.85 -21.90
N CYS A 8 3.58 -28.37 -23.13
CA CYS A 8 3.43 -27.58 -24.36
C CYS A 8 1.97 -27.30 -24.73
N GLU A 9 1.01 -27.96 -24.08
CA GLU A 9 -0.44 -27.75 -24.28
C GLU A 9 -1.04 -26.84 -23.21
N ASP A 10 -0.67 -27.03 -21.94
CA ASP A 10 -1.11 -26.18 -20.82
C ASP A 10 -0.11 -26.26 -19.67
N PHE A 11 0.82 -25.31 -19.63
CA PHE A 11 1.91 -25.34 -18.65
C PHE A 11 1.42 -25.12 -17.22
N TYR A 12 0.43 -24.25 -17.01
CA TYR A 12 -0.20 -24.05 -15.71
C TYR A 12 -0.82 -25.34 -15.20
N ARG A 13 -1.58 -26.06 -16.02
CA ARG A 13 -2.16 -27.35 -15.59
C ARG A 13 -1.08 -28.42 -15.40
N PHE A 14 -0.01 -28.42 -16.18
CA PHE A 14 1.15 -29.27 -15.92
C PHE A 14 1.78 -29.00 -14.54
N VAL A 15 1.93 -27.73 -14.14
CA VAL A 15 2.55 -27.37 -12.84
C VAL A 15 1.56 -27.54 -11.68
N CYS A 16 0.36 -26.96 -11.81
CA CYS A 16 -0.63 -26.77 -10.76
C CYS A 16 -1.80 -27.77 -10.79
N GLY A 17 -1.90 -28.66 -11.79
CA GLY A 17 -3.10 -29.49 -12.01
C GLY A 17 -3.46 -30.49 -10.90
N ARG A 18 -2.52 -30.77 -9.99
CA ARG A 18 -2.75 -31.58 -8.78
C ARG A 18 -2.77 -30.76 -7.49
N ALA A 19 -2.60 -29.44 -7.57
CA ALA A 19 -2.84 -28.58 -6.42
C ALA A 19 -4.33 -28.68 -6.04
N PRO A 20 -4.68 -28.80 -4.76
CA PRO A 20 -6.06 -28.82 -4.32
C PRO A 20 -6.81 -27.58 -4.82
N ARG A 21 -7.99 -27.78 -5.43
CA ARG A 21 -8.77 -26.68 -6.02
C ARG A 21 -9.29 -25.65 -5.00
N ASN A 22 -9.27 -26.00 -3.71
CA ASN A 22 -9.73 -25.15 -2.61
C ASN A 22 -8.56 -24.50 -1.84
N GLU A 23 -7.32 -24.64 -2.29
CA GLU A 23 -6.20 -23.97 -1.65
C GLU A 23 -6.17 -22.49 -2.01
N THR A 24 -5.89 -21.65 -1.00
CA THR A 24 -5.46 -20.27 -1.21
C THR A 24 -4.25 -20.25 -2.13
N SER A 25 -4.18 -19.25 -3.02
CA SER A 25 -3.06 -19.12 -3.95
C SER A 25 -1.71 -19.19 -3.21
N VAL A 26 -0.67 -19.73 -3.85
CA VAL A 26 0.65 -19.86 -3.22
C VAL A 26 1.15 -18.52 -2.69
N ARG A 27 0.96 -17.43 -3.45
CA ARG A 27 1.28 -16.06 -3.01
C ARG A 27 0.50 -15.65 -1.76
N ARG A 28 -0.83 -15.86 -1.76
CA ARG A 28 -1.68 -15.55 -0.61
C ARG A 28 -1.26 -16.36 0.62
N SER A 29 -0.98 -17.65 0.45
CA SER A 29 -0.49 -18.52 1.53
C SER A 29 0.87 -18.07 2.11
N ILE A 30 1.77 -17.55 1.28
CA ILE A 30 3.04 -16.98 1.76
C ILE A 30 2.79 -15.72 2.58
N ASN A 31 1.97 -14.81 2.06
CA ASN A 31 1.61 -13.58 2.78
C ASN A 31 0.88 -13.91 4.08
N ASP A 32 -0.10 -14.80 4.08
CA ASP A 32 -0.84 -15.20 5.27
C ASP A 32 0.08 -15.82 6.33
N ARG A 33 1.03 -16.70 5.94
CA ARG A 33 2.01 -17.27 6.89
C ARG A 33 2.96 -16.20 7.43
N PHE A 34 3.42 -15.28 6.59
CA PHE A 34 4.23 -14.16 7.01
C PHE A 34 3.49 -13.29 8.04
N LEU A 35 2.28 -12.83 7.70
CA LEU A 35 1.46 -11.99 8.58
C LEU A 35 1.12 -12.72 9.87
N THR A 36 0.77 -14.01 9.81
CA THR A 36 0.54 -14.84 11.01
C THR A 36 1.77 -14.88 11.90
N THR A 37 2.96 -15.10 11.33
CA THR A 37 4.21 -15.11 12.10
C THR A 37 4.50 -13.77 12.77
N VAL A 38 4.27 -12.66 12.05
CA VAL A 38 4.45 -11.30 12.59
C VAL A 38 3.45 -11.04 13.73
N ILE A 39 2.18 -11.41 13.54
CA ILE A 39 1.13 -11.29 14.55
C ILE A 39 1.47 -12.12 15.79
N ASP A 40 1.84 -13.39 15.62
CA ASP A 40 2.17 -14.27 16.74
C ASP A 40 3.39 -13.77 17.51
N THR A 41 4.40 -13.27 16.80
CA THR A 41 5.57 -12.66 17.44
C THR A 41 5.17 -11.43 18.23
N ALA A 42 4.42 -10.51 17.62
CA ALA A 42 3.92 -9.32 18.28
C ALA A 42 3.07 -9.64 19.52
N ARG A 43 2.21 -10.68 19.48
CA ARG A 43 1.36 -11.12 20.60
C ARG A 43 2.13 -11.76 21.75
N ASN A 44 3.20 -12.48 21.44
CA ASN A 44 4.01 -13.18 22.43
C ASN A 44 5.15 -12.31 23.01
N GLU A 45 5.42 -11.14 22.43
CA GLU A 45 6.47 -10.24 22.91
C GLU A 45 6.26 -9.81 24.38
N GLU A 46 7.29 -9.91 25.20
CA GLU A 46 7.25 -9.39 26.57
C GLU A 46 7.54 -7.89 26.55
N ILE A 47 6.57 -7.09 26.97
CA ILE A 47 6.64 -5.63 26.84
C ILE A 47 6.66 -4.99 28.23
N PRO A 48 7.76 -4.33 28.63
CA PRO A 48 7.84 -3.60 29.90
C PRO A 48 6.93 -2.37 29.91
N ALA A 49 6.74 -1.76 31.09
CA ALA A 49 6.01 -0.50 31.20
C ALA A 49 6.80 0.68 30.62
N GLU A 50 8.12 0.69 30.86
CA GLU A 50 9.05 1.75 30.46
C GLU A 50 10.29 1.15 29.79
N GLY A 51 10.97 1.94 28.96
CA GLY A 51 12.22 1.55 28.29
C GLY A 51 11.99 0.52 27.19
N GLN A 52 10.88 0.65 26.45
CA GLN A 52 10.51 -0.29 25.40
C GLN A 52 11.44 -0.14 24.19
N SER A 53 11.90 -1.26 23.64
CA SER A 53 12.55 -1.28 22.33
C SER A 53 11.59 -0.83 21.22
N VAL A 54 12.10 -0.56 20.03
CA VAL A 54 11.26 -0.25 18.86
C VAL A 54 10.28 -1.38 18.53
N ALA A 55 10.76 -2.63 18.56
CA ALA A 55 9.92 -3.80 18.34
C ALA A 55 8.84 -3.94 19.42
N GLN A 56 9.18 -3.67 20.68
CA GLN A 56 8.25 -3.70 21.81
C GLN A 56 7.18 -2.60 21.73
N ARG A 57 7.54 -1.38 21.32
CA ARG A 57 6.57 -0.29 21.08
C ARG A 57 5.58 -0.68 19.96
N ALA A 58 6.10 -1.20 18.84
CA ALA A 58 5.24 -1.67 17.74
C ALA A 58 4.34 -2.85 18.17
N ALA A 59 4.89 -3.81 18.92
CA ALA A 59 4.13 -4.93 19.47
C ALA A 59 3.04 -4.44 20.45
N ARG A 60 3.31 -3.44 21.30
CA ARG A 60 2.30 -2.86 22.20
C ARG A 60 1.19 -2.18 21.43
N LEU A 61 1.53 -1.40 20.40
CA LEU A 61 0.54 -0.73 19.56
C LEU A 61 -0.40 -1.76 18.92
N PHE A 62 0.17 -2.83 18.35
CA PHE A 62 -0.61 -3.93 17.80
C PHE A 62 -1.47 -4.64 18.86
N LYS A 63 -0.90 -5.03 20.00
CA LYS A 63 -1.63 -5.76 21.06
C LYS A 63 -2.81 -4.96 21.59
N THR A 64 -2.59 -3.68 21.92
CA THR A 64 -3.65 -2.83 22.44
C THR A 64 -4.79 -2.64 21.43
N CYS A 65 -4.50 -2.71 20.12
CA CYS A 65 -5.51 -2.75 19.07
C CYS A 65 -6.27 -4.09 19.02
N ASP A 66 -5.56 -5.23 19.04
CA ASP A 66 -6.16 -6.57 19.00
C ASP A 66 -7.00 -6.84 20.29
N ASP A 67 -6.59 -6.28 21.42
CA ASP A 67 -7.26 -6.39 22.71
C ASP A 67 -8.67 -5.79 22.72
N VAL A 68 -9.01 -4.87 21.79
CA VAL A 68 -10.39 -4.34 21.64
C VAL A 68 -11.39 -5.48 21.46
N LEU A 69 -11.04 -6.49 20.64
CA LEU A 69 -11.89 -7.64 20.41
C LEU A 69 -11.84 -8.66 21.55
N ILE A 70 -10.68 -8.84 22.17
CA ILE A 70 -10.45 -9.90 23.17
C ILE A 70 -11.02 -9.53 24.53
N GLN A 71 -10.79 -8.27 24.95
CA GLN A 71 -11.15 -7.76 26.26
C GLN A 71 -12.50 -7.03 26.25
N GLU A 72 -13.14 -6.92 25.09
CA GLU A 72 -14.39 -6.15 24.89
C GLU A 72 -14.26 -4.70 25.39
N THR A 73 -13.08 -4.10 25.18
CA THR A 73 -12.81 -2.74 25.63
C THR A 73 -13.65 -1.75 24.82
N ASP A 74 -14.37 -0.87 25.50
CA ASP A 74 -15.12 0.22 24.87
C ASP A 74 -14.32 1.53 24.91
N TYR A 75 -13.73 1.89 23.77
CA TYR A 75 -12.99 3.12 23.58
C TYR A 75 -13.85 4.30 23.12
N VAL A 76 -15.15 4.10 22.83
CA VAL A 76 -16.05 5.17 22.37
C VAL A 76 -16.03 6.39 23.31
N PRO A 77 -16.10 6.26 24.65
CA PRO A 77 -16.04 7.41 25.55
C PRO A 77 -14.73 8.21 25.43
N ARG A 78 -13.60 7.54 25.20
CA ARG A 78 -12.29 8.19 25.05
C ARG A 78 -12.19 8.92 23.72
N ILE A 79 -12.63 8.28 22.64
CA ILE A 79 -12.69 8.88 21.29
C ILE A 79 -13.56 10.14 21.32
N ARG A 80 -14.75 10.07 21.95
CA ARG A 80 -15.63 11.24 22.14
C ARG A 80 -14.96 12.35 22.94
N GLY A 81 -14.18 11.99 23.97
CA GLY A 81 -13.37 12.94 24.72
C GLY A 81 -12.42 13.71 23.80
N HIS A 82 -11.68 12.99 22.95
CA HIS A 82 -10.73 13.59 22.01
C HIS A 82 -11.39 14.47 20.95
N MET A 83 -12.55 14.06 20.42
CA MET A 83 -13.34 14.90 19.52
C MET A 83 -13.74 16.22 20.21
N ARG A 84 -14.24 16.15 21.45
CA ARG A 84 -14.59 17.36 22.23
C ARG A 84 -13.38 18.24 22.54
N ASP A 85 -12.23 17.65 22.84
CA ASP A 85 -10.98 18.38 23.05
C ASP A 85 -10.53 19.12 21.78
N ALA A 86 -10.90 18.62 20.60
CA ALA A 86 -10.75 19.29 19.31
C ALA A 86 -11.94 20.22 18.95
N ASN A 87 -12.81 20.55 19.91
CA ASN A 87 -14.02 21.36 19.75
C ASN A 87 -15.12 20.74 18.85
N LEU A 88 -15.05 19.44 18.58
CA LEU A 88 -16.01 18.71 17.77
C LEU A 88 -17.04 17.98 18.65
N HIS A 89 -18.30 18.42 18.60
CA HIS A 89 -19.35 17.93 19.50
C HIS A 89 -20.29 16.89 18.85
N TRP A 90 -19.79 16.11 17.90
CA TRP A 90 -20.55 15.02 17.28
C TRP A 90 -21.01 13.99 18.33
N PRO A 91 -22.24 13.44 18.23
CA PRO A 91 -23.23 13.59 17.16
C PRO A 91 -24.23 14.76 17.30
N GLN A 92 -23.99 15.72 18.21
CA GLN A 92 -24.91 16.85 18.38
C GLN A 92 -24.89 17.77 17.15
N HIS A 93 -26.05 17.94 16.52
CA HIS A 93 -26.22 18.86 15.39
C HIS A 93 -25.84 20.30 15.81
N PRO A 94 -25.05 21.04 15.03
CA PRO A 94 -24.55 22.36 15.45
C PRO A 94 -25.66 23.38 15.73
N SER A 95 -26.82 23.27 15.07
CA SER A 95 -27.98 24.16 15.34
C SER A 95 -28.58 24.00 16.74
N ASN A 96 -28.29 22.90 17.42
CA ASN A 96 -28.86 22.58 18.74
C ASN A 96 -27.91 22.97 19.88
N ARG A 97 -26.84 23.72 19.59
CA ARG A 97 -25.83 24.10 20.57
C ARG A 97 -26.06 25.52 21.08
N ASP A 98 -25.94 25.68 22.39
CA ASP A 98 -25.95 26.99 23.06
C ASP A 98 -24.58 27.71 22.95
N THR A 99 -23.55 27.04 22.42
CA THR A 99 -22.19 27.56 22.31
C THR A 99 -21.93 28.24 20.97
N ALA A 100 -20.92 29.12 20.93
CA ALA A 100 -20.45 29.73 19.69
C ALA A 100 -20.14 28.68 18.60
N SER A 101 -20.31 29.07 17.33
CA SER A 101 -20.01 28.23 16.17
C SER A 101 -18.58 27.70 16.24
N VAL A 102 -18.41 26.41 15.93
CA VAL A 102 -17.10 25.77 15.86
C VAL A 102 -16.34 26.35 14.67
N ASP A 103 -15.11 26.80 14.89
CA ASP A 103 -14.19 27.11 13.79
C ASP A 103 -13.74 25.78 13.17
N VAL A 104 -14.37 25.42 12.04
CA VAL A 104 -14.14 24.14 11.36
C VAL A 104 -12.68 23.99 10.93
N LEU A 105 -12.04 25.08 10.49
CA LEU A 105 -10.64 25.03 10.11
C LEU A 105 -9.74 24.74 11.32
N SER A 106 -9.97 25.44 12.43
CA SER A 106 -9.21 25.17 13.67
C SER A 106 -9.40 23.73 14.13
N THR A 107 -10.61 23.20 13.98
CA THR A 107 -10.94 21.81 14.31
C THR A 107 -10.19 20.82 13.42
N MET A 108 -10.17 21.05 12.10
CA MET A 108 -9.40 20.22 11.15
C MET A 108 -7.90 20.22 11.46
N LEU A 109 -7.33 21.40 11.78
CA LEU A 109 -5.92 21.52 12.16
C LEU A 109 -5.62 20.81 13.48
N ASP A 110 -6.48 20.95 14.48
CA ASP A 110 -6.36 20.25 15.76
C ASP A 110 -6.44 18.73 15.59
N LEU A 111 -7.45 18.23 14.88
CA LEU A 111 -7.60 16.81 14.58
C LEU A 111 -6.38 16.26 13.85
N SER A 112 -5.91 16.94 12.80
CA SER A 112 -4.76 16.48 12.04
C SER A 112 -3.47 16.51 12.88
N SER A 113 -3.13 17.64 13.49
CA SER A 113 -1.81 17.80 14.12
C SER A 113 -1.70 17.26 15.56
N LYS A 114 -2.78 17.38 16.36
CA LYS A 114 -2.80 16.98 17.79
C LYS A 114 -3.35 15.59 17.97
N TRP A 115 -4.19 15.12 17.04
CA TRP A 115 -4.85 13.82 17.15
C TRP A 115 -4.42 12.82 16.08
N GLY A 116 -3.79 13.29 15.00
CA GLY A 116 -3.40 12.44 13.88
C GLY A 116 -4.58 12.02 12.99
N TRP A 117 -5.72 12.71 13.06
CA TRP A 117 -6.95 12.36 12.34
C TRP A 117 -7.22 13.41 11.25
N PRO A 118 -6.51 13.37 10.11
CA PRO A 118 -6.76 14.29 9.02
C PRO A 118 -8.19 14.08 8.51
N CYS A 119 -8.94 15.17 8.31
CA CYS A 119 -10.27 15.16 7.71
C CYS A 119 -10.21 16.08 6.50
N PHE A 120 -10.49 15.56 5.30
CA PHE A 120 -10.27 16.21 3.99
C PHE A 120 -8.80 16.51 3.65
N LEU A 121 -8.11 17.25 4.52
CA LEU A 121 -6.75 17.71 4.32
C LEU A 121 -5.84 17.24 5.45
N GLU A 122 -4.70 16.70 5.03
CA GLU A 122 -3.53 16.54 5.86
C GLU A 122 -2.63 17.78 5.73
N PHE A 123 -2.17 18.29 6.87
CA PHE A 123 -1.30 19.46 6.94
C PHE A 123 0.06 19.04 7.47
N GLN A 124 1.11 19.41 6.74
CA GLN A 124 2.48 19.18 7.14
C GLN A 124 3.22 20.52 7.10
N ALA A 125 3.94 20.84 8.18
CA ALA A 125 4.75 22.05 8.25
C ALA A 125 6.21 21.69 8.02
N GLU A 126 6.78 22.21 6.94
CA GLU A 126 8.18 22.03 6.57
C GLU A 126 8.90 23.37 6.69
N LYS A 127 10.08 23.36 7.31
CA LYS A 127 10.91 24.56 7.43
C LYS A 127 11.71 24.74 6.14
N VAL A 128 11.38 25.76 5.35
CA VAL A 128 12.03 26.08 4.08
C VAL A 128 12.97 27.26 4.28
N GLY A 129 14.12 27.01 4.92
CA GLY A 129 15.10 28.06 5.25
C GLY A 129 14.98 28.61 6.66
N GLU A 130 15.70 29.69 6.97
CA GLU A 130 15.84 30.17 8.35
C GLU A 130 14.58 30.84 8.90
N TYR A 131 13.77 31.48 8.03
CA TYR A 131 12.64 32.36 8.38
C TYR A 131 11.32 32.05 7.64
N SER A 132 11.26 30.94 6.90
CA SER A 132 10.07 30.58 6.11
C SER A 132 9.63 29.16 6.41
N PHE A 133 8.31 29.01 6.49
CA PHE A 133 7.64 27.72 6.64
C PHE A 133 6.75 27.49 5.42
N GLU A 134 6.86 26.30 4.87
CA GLU A 134 5.94 25.80 3.88
C GLU A 134 4.96 24.85 4.57
N ILE A 135 3.68 25.10 4.36
CA ILE A 135 2.60 24.26 4.85
C ILE A 135 2.10 23.48 3.65
N VAL A 136 2.46 22.20 3.60
CA VAL A 136 2.00 21.30 2.54
C VAL A 136 0.63 20.76 2.95
N ALA A 137 -0.40 21.14 2.20
CA ALA A 137 -1.75 20.63 2.34
C ALA A 137 -2.01 19.53 1.31
N LYS A 138 -2.11 18.30 1.78
CA LYS A 138 -2.36 17.12 0.94
C LYS A 138 -3.80 16.64 1.18
N PRO A 139 -4.48 16.11 0.17
CA PRO A 139 -5.70 15.34 0.40
C PRO A 139 -5.45 14.23 1.43
N THR A 140 -6.42 13.97 2.30
CA THR A 140 -6.32 12.88 3.29
C THR A 140 -6.15 11.53 2.58
N PRO A 141 -5.07 10.77 2.85
CA PRO A 141 -4.91 9.43 2.31
C PRO A 141 -6.07 8.52 2.73
N GLY A 142 -6.56 7.67 1.83
CA GLY A 142 -7.64 6.74 2.13
C GLY A 142 -9.03 7.37 2.21
N LEU A 143 -9.20 8.64 1.79
CA LEU A 143 -10.54 9.25 1.71
C LEU A 143 -11.50 8.42 0.85
N ASP A 144 -10.97 7.73 -0.16
CA ASP A 144 -11.65 6.76 -1.02
C ASP A 144 -12.02 5.45 -0.30
N GLN A 145 -11.22 5.01 0.68
CA GLN A 145 -11.51 3.82 1.48
C GLN A 145 -12.75 4.03 2.37
N PHE A 146 -12.97 5.26 2.86
CA PHE A 146 -14.22 5.62 3.53
C PHE A 146 -15.43 5.47 2.60
N LYS A 147 -15.27 5.77 1.30
CA LYS A 147 -16.29 5.48 0.28
C LYS A 147 -16.43 3.98 0.06
N LEU A 148 -15.34 3.19 -0.04
CA LEU A 148 -15.38 1.75 -0.35
C LEU A 148 -16.17 0.90 0.66
N HIS A 149 -16.15 1.23 1.96
CA HIS A 149 -16.95 0.48 2.94
C HIS A 149 -18.43 0.87 2.93
N ALA A 150 -18.73 2.15 2.69
CA ALA A 150 -20.10 2.58 2.41
C ALA A 150 -20.59 1.97 1.10
N LEU A 151 -19.76 1.79 0.07
CA LEU A 151 -20.09 1.29 -1.27
C LEU A 151 -20.49 -0.19 -1.36
N ASN A 152 -20.15 -1.02 -0.38
CA ASN A 152 -20.78 -2.35 -0.29
C ASN A 152 -22.27 -2.23 0.05
N LEU A 153 -22.69 -1.09 0.58
CA LEU A 153 -24.07 -0.71 0.77
C LEU A 153 -24.45 0.31 -0.31
N GLU A 154 -25.58 0.11 -0.96
CA GLU A 154 -26.08 1.13 -1.88
C GLU A 154 -26.36 2.43 -1.08
N PRO A 155 -25.84 3.60 -1.48
CA PRO A 155 -26.14 4.86 -0.79
C PRO A 155 -27.65 5.07 -0.65
N GLY A 156 -28.11 5.47 0.53
CA GLY A 156 -29.54 5.58 0.86
C GLY A 156 -30.26 4.25 1.12
N SER A 157 -29.61 3.09 0.97
CA SER A 157 -30.24 1.80 1.28
C SER A 157 -30.59 1.66 2.78
N PRO A 158 -31.54 0.77 3.12
CA PRO A 158 -31.86 0.49 4.52
C PRO A 158 -30.66 0.05 5.35
N ALA A 159 -29.76 -0.74 4.76
CA ALA A 159 -28.53 -1.20 5.43
C ALA A 159 -27.56 -0.02 5.69
N HIS A 160 -27.44 0.92 4.75
CA HIS A 160 -26.62 2.11 4.96
C HIS A 160 -27.20 2.99 6.10
N ARG A 161 -28.52 3.17 6.13
CA ARG A 161 -29.20 3.87 7.23
C ARG A 161 -28.98 3.19 8.57
N GLU A 162 -29.20 1.88 8.64
CA GLU A 162 -29.00 1.09 9.86
C GLU A 162 -27.55 1.21 10.37
N PHE A 163 -26.57 1.15 9.46
CA PHE A 163 -25.16 1.34 9.79
C PHE A 163 -24.90 2.74 10.40
N PHE A 164 -25.39 3.80 9.76
CA PHE A 164 -25.25 5.17 10.27
C PHE A 164 -25.93 5.34 11.63
N GLU A 165 -27.19 4.94 11.77
CA GLU A 165 -27.97 5.08 13.00
C GLU A 165 -27.33 4.30 14.16
N THR A 166 -26.75 3.13 13.85
CA THR A 166 -26.01 2.34 14.82
C THR A 166 -24.79 3.10 15.33
N LEU A 167 -23.96 3.64 14.44
CA LEU A 167 -22.79 4.44 14.82
C LEU A 167 -23.18 5.70 15.58
N TYR A 168 -24.18 6.43 15.08
CA TYR A 168 -24.74 7.61 15.71
C TYR A 168 -25.16 7.33 17.16
N THR A 169 -25.88 6.23 17.39
CA THR A 169 -26.34 5.80 18.72
C THR A 169 -25.17 5.43 19.64
N HIS A 170 -24.19 4.66 19.15
CA HIS A 170 -23.05 4.22 19.97
C HIS A 170 -22.22 5.41 20.49
N TYR A 171 -22.08 6.46 19.69
CA TYR A 171 -21.37 7.68 20.09
C TYR A 171 -22.26 8.63 20.92
N GLY A 172 -23.38 8.14 21.44
CA GLY A 172 -24.27 8.86 22.35
C GLY A 172 -25.20 9.83 21.65
N GLY A 173 -25.44 9.63 20.35
CA GLY A 173 -26.60 10.18 19.67
C GLY A 173 -27.86 9.50 20.18
N GLY A 174 -28.97 10.23 20.17
CA GLY A 174 -30.28 9.61 20.39
C GLY A 174 -30.69 8.80 19.18
N VAL A 175 -32.01 8.67 18.97
CA VAL A 175 -32.51 8.32 17.64
C VAL A 175 -32.09 9.45 16.71
N ALA A 176 -31.31 9.15 15.67
CA ALA A 176 -30.98 10.13 14.65
C ALA A 176 -32.31 10.71 14.14
N ASP A 177 -32.47 12.03 14.22
CA ASP A 177 -33.59 12.62 13.50
C ASP A 177 -33.36 12.37 12.00
N GLY A 178 -34.44 12.13 11.25
CA GLY A 178 -34.30 11.85 9.81
C GLY A 178 -33.51 12.94 9.09
N VAL A 179 -33.53 14.16 9.61
CA VAL A 179 -32.79 15.33 9.10
C VAL A 179 -31.28 15.08 9.08
N THR A 180 -30.68 14.62 10.19
CA THR A 180 -29.22 14.43 10.25
C THR A 180 -28.72 13.37 9.26
N PHE A 181 -29.47 12.27 9.05
CA PHE A 181 -29.08 11.25 8.08
C PHE A 181 -29.24 11.71 6.63
N GLU A 182 -30.33 12.39 6.29
CA GLU A 182 -30.53 12.91 4.92
C GLU A 182 -29.51 14.00 4.57
N GLU A 183 -29.14 14.86 5.52
CA GLU A 183 -28.06 15.85 5.33
C GLU A 183 -26.70 15.19 5.08
N MET A 184 -26.41 14.11 5.81
CA MET A 184 -25.20 13.32 5.60
C MET A 184 -25.21 12.62 4.24
N LEU A 185 -26.30 11.95 3.85
CA LEU A 185 -26.44 11.33 2.53
C LEU A 185 -26.28 12.34 1.40
N TYR A 186 -26.94 13.48 1.51
CA TYR A 186 -26.84 14.57 0.54
C TYR A 186 -25.39 15.03 0.42
N PHE A 187 -24.66 15.16 1.52
CA PHE A 187 -23.25 15.52 1.48
C PHE A 187 -22.37 14.44 0.85
N GLU A 188 -22.54 13.18 1.21
CA GLU A 188 -21.75 12.09 0.62
C GLU A 188 -21.89 12.06 -0.91
N ALA A 189 -23.10 12.29 -1.41
CA ALA A 189 -23.39 12.36 -2.84
C ALA A 189 -22.88 13.66 -3.51
N GLU A 190 -23.16 14.82 -2.94
CA GLU A 190 -22.90 16.11 -3.60
C GLU A 190 -21.51 16.68 -3.32
N VAL A 191 -20.80 16.13 -2.34
CA VAL A 191 -19.52 16.69 -1.89
C VAL A 191 -18.40 15.66 -1.91
N LEU A 192 -18.55 14.52 -1.25
CA LEU A 192 -17.47 13.52 -1.24
C LEU A 192 -17.23 12.93 -2.62
N GLU A 193 -18.29 12.64 -3.39
CA GLU A 193 -18.13 12.09 -4.73
C GLU A 193 -17.41 13.03 -5.71
N PRO A 194 -17.78 14.32 -5.83
CA PRO A 194 -17.00 15.28 -6.62
C PRO A 194 -15.56 15.45 -6.12
N LEU A 195 -15.34 15.51 -4.80
CA LEU A 195 -14.00 15.59 -4.21
C LEU A 195 -13.14 14.38 -4.60
N LEU A 196 -13.71 13.17 -4.59
CA LEU A 196 -13.00 11.95 -4.96
C LEU A 196 -12.73 11.87 -6.47
N ASN A 197 -13.62 12.42 -7.32
CA ASN A 197 -13.34 12.52 -8.75
C ASN A 197 -12.12 13.41 -9.06
N VAL A 198 -11.90 14.45 -8.26
CA VAL A 198 -10.72 15.31 -8.36
C VAL A 198 -9.47 14.64 -7.76
N TYR A 199 -9.64 13.83 -6.70
CA TYR A 199 -8.57 13.12 -6.01
C TYR A 199 -7.72 12.23 -6.94
N PHE A 200 -8.31 11.65 -7.99
CA PHE A 200 -7.61 10.78 -8.93
C PHE A 200 -6.83 11.51 -10.02
N ALA A 201 -6.81 12.84 -10.02
CA ALA A 201 -5.94 13.59 -10.92
C ALA A 201 -4.46 13.37 -10.56
N PRO A 202 -3.55 13.22 -11.55
CA PRO A 202 -2.14 13.03 -11.29
C PRO A 202 -1.60 14.22 -10.46
N PRO A 203 -0.89 13.95 -9.35
CA PRO A 203 -0.44 15.01 -8.46
C PRO A 203 0.55 15.93 -9.17
N GLN A 204 0.35 17.23 -9.05
CA GLN A 204 1.29 18.26 -9.48
C GLN A 204 1.52 19.22 -8.32
N ALA A 205 2.78 19.54 -8.02
CA ALA A 205 3.08 20.46 -6.95
C ALA A 205 2.67 21.89 -7.37
N TYR A 206 1.76 22.48 -6.61
CA TYR A 206 1.32 23.87 -6.77
C TYR A 206 1.65 24.65 -5.50
N VAL A 207 2.36 25.75 -5.65
CA VAL A 207 2.41 26.79 -4.63
C VAL A 207 1.12 27.61 -4.76
N LEU A 208 0.33 27.65 -3.69
CA LEU A 208 -0.88 28.45 -3.66
C LEU A 208 -0.47 29.90 -3.42
N GLU A 209 -0.40 30.67 -4.50
CA GLU A 209 -0.26 32.11 -4.40
C GLU A 209 -1.56 32.73 -3.87
N ARG A 210 -1.44 33.81 -3.10
CA ARG A 210 -2.56 34.68 -2.73
C ARG A 210 -3.17 35.24 -4.02
N SER A 211 -4.08 34.50 -4.65
CA SER A 211 -4.72 34.95 -5.88
C SER A 211 -5.49 36.24 -5.61
N ASP A 212 -5.48 37.16 -6.58
CA ASP A 212 -6.25 38.41 -6.57
C ASP A 212 -7.79 38.21 -6.52
N SER A 213 -8.28 36.95 -6.43
CA SER A 213 -9.69 36.58 -6.34
C SER A 213 -10.19 36.20 -4.93
N ASP A 214 -9.36 36.27 -3.88
CA ASP A 214 -9.86 36.07 -2.51
C ASP A 214 -10.66 37.29 -2.02
N THR A 215 -11.90 37.40 -2.50
CA THR A 215 -12.86 38.42 -2.07
C THR A 215 -13.51 38.10 -0.72
N SER A 216 -13.24 36.91 -0.16
CA SER A 216 -13.93 36.37 1.01
C SER A 216 -13.15 36.49 2.33
N GLY A 217 -11.88 36.89 2.28
CA GLY A 217 -10.99 36.90 3.45
C GLY A 217 -10.63 35.50 3.97
N THR A 218 -10.95 34.46 3.19
CA THR A 218 -10.74 33.07 3.58
C THR A 218 -9.24 32.77 3.67
N TRP A 219 -8.42 33.29 2.77
CA TRP A 219 -6.97 33.07 2.80
C TRP A 219 -6.32 33.66 4.06
N GLU A 220 -6.71 34.87 4.46
CA GLU A 220 -6.17 35.53 5.67
C GLU A 220 -6.60 34.78 6.93
N ARG A 221 -7.86 34.34 7.01
CA ARG A 221 -8.34 33.45 8.08
C ARG A 221 -7.51 32.18 8.13
N TRP A 222 -7.23 31.55 6.99
CA TRP A 222 -6.49 30.30 6.92
C TRP A 222 -5.05 30.44 7.35
N THR A 223 -4.31 31.34 6.71
CA THR A 223 -2.91 31.62 7.05
C THR A 223 -2.74 32.05 8.50
N THR A 224 -3.63 32.89 9.03
CA THR A 224 -3.61 33.28 10.45
C THR A 224 -3.89 32.11 11.38
N THR A 225 -4.86 31.27 11.05
CA THR A 225 -5.23 30.10 11.87
C THR A 225 -4.10 29.08 11.87
N ILE A 226 -3.54 28.77 10.69
CA ILE A 226 -2.38 27.89 10.53
C ILE A 226 -1.16 28.46 11.28
N ALA A 227 -0.85 29.74 11.11
CA ALA A 227 0.27 30.37 11.80
C ALA A 227 0.12 30.28 13.33
N ARG A 228 -1.06 30.63 13.86
CA ARG A 228 -1.37 30.49 15.29
C ARG A 228 -1.21 29.05 15.76
N HIS A 229 -1.71 28.12 14.95
CA HIS A 229 -1.74 26.70 15.26
C HIS A 229 -0.35 26.07 15.35
N TYR A 230 0.55 26.44 14.42
CA TYR A 230 1.94 26.01 14.42
C TYR A 230 2.86 26.89 15.28
N GLY A 231 2.30 27.88 16.00
CA GLY A 231 3.07 28.78 16.86
C GLY A 231 4.04 29.68 16.08
N LEU A 232 3.75 29.96 14.82
CA LEU A 232 4.57 30.81 13.97
C LEU A 232 4.45 32.27 14.42
N SER A 233 5.58 32.97 14.45
CA SER A 233 5.63 34.38 14.77
C SER A 233 5.02 35.20 13.64
N GLY A 234 4.38 36.34 13.95
CA GLY A 234 3.69 37.17 12.95
C GLY A 234 4.56 37.74 11.82
N ASN A 235 5.89 37.53 11.87
CA ASN A 235 6.84 37.94 10.85
C ASN A 235 7.28 36.78 9.93
N GLU A 236 6.94 35.53 10.25
CA GLU A 236 7.28 34.36 9.43
C GLU A 236 6.36 34.29 8.22
N MET A 237 6.96 34.10 7.05
CA MET A 237 6.19 33.92 5.81
C MET A 237 5.67 32.49 5.76
N VAL A 238 4.35 32.35 5.68
CA VAL A 238 3.66 31.07 5.50
C VAL A 238 3.28 30.92 4.05
N THR A 239 3.91 29.96 3.37
CA THR A 239 3.51 29.54 2.03
C THR A 239 2.68 28.27 2.18
N ILE A 240 1.53 28.18 1.50
CA ILE A 240 0.77 26.92 1.43
C ILE A 240 1.03 26.30 0.07
N SER A 241 1.44 25.03 0.04
CA SER A 241 1.54 24.26 -1.19
C SER A 241 0.61 23.06 -1.16
N THR A 242 0.22 22.58 -2.33
CA THR A 242 -0.63 21.39 -2.45
C THR A 242 -0.26 20.60 -3.69
N THR A 243 -0.48 19.29 -3.68
CA THR A 243 -0.32 18.43 -4.85
C THR A 243 -1.58 18.37 -5.72
N GLN A 244 -2.70 18.94 -5.26
CA GLN A 244 -4.00 18.89 -5.92
C GLN A 244 -4.75 20.22 -5.72
N ARG A 245 -4.49 21.19 -6.60
CA ARG A 245 -5.04 22.55 -6.51
C ARG A 245 -6.57 22.55 -6.52
N GLU A 246 -7.17 21.82 -7.44
CA GLU A 246 -8.62 21.75 -7.62
C GLU A 246 -9.28 21.15 -6.38
N TYR A 247 -8.69 20.08 -5.80
CA TYR A 247 -9.19 19.44 -4.59
C TYR A 247 -9.22 20.44 -3.43
N PHE A 248 -8.11 21.16 -3.24
CA PHE A 248 -7.98 22.16 -2.19
C PHE A 248 -9.00 23.28 -2.35
N GLN A 249 -9.20 23.79 -3.58
CA GLN A 249 -10.20 24.83 -3.87
C GLN A 249 -11.62 24.39 -3.50
N VAL A 250 -12.01 23.16 -3.86
CA VAL A 250 -13.33 22.63 -3.50
C VAL A 250 -13.49 22.56 -1.98
N VAL A 251 -12.48 22.10 -1.23
CA VAL A 251 -12.52 22.07 0.24
C VAL A 251 -12.68 23.47 0.84
N LEU A 252 -11.98 24.47 0.29
CA LEU A 252 -12.12 25.86 0.73
C LEU A 252 -13.54 26.40 0.52
N GLU A 253 -14.10 26.19 -0.67
CA GLU A 253 -15.44 26.64 -1.01
C GLU A 253 -16.51 25.99 -0.12
N LEU A 254 -16.34 24.71 0.20
CA LEU A 254 -17.22 23.96 1.10
C LEU A 254 -17.22 24.54 2.51
N ILE A 255 -16.03 24.82 3.06
CA ILE A 255 -15.91 25.41 4.40
C ILE A 255 -16.52 26.81 4.42
N ALA A 256 -16.31 27.61 3.38
CA ALA A 256 -16.85 28.97 3.28
C ALA A 256 -18.39 29.00 3.16
N GLN A 257 -18.98 28.04 2.45
CA GLN A 257 -20.42 28.06 2.13
C GLN A 257 -21.27 27.21 3.08
N LYS A 258 -20.70 26.14 3.67
CA LYS A 258 -21.46 25.08 4.36
C LYS A 258 -20.80 24.63 5.68
N GLU A 259 -20.23 25.56 6.46
CA GLU A 259 -19.45 25.27 7.69
C GLU A 259 -20.12 24.27 8.64
N THR A 260 -21.41 24.44 8.97
CA THR A 260 -22.21 23.52 9.81
C THR A 260 -22.20 22.07 9.29
N VAL A 261 -22.36 21.89 7.98
CA VAL A 261 -22.42 20.57 7.35
C VAL A 261 -21.02 19.95 7.32
N VAL A 262 -20.01 20.75 7.01
CA VAL A 262 -18.61 20.29 7.05
C VAL A 262 -18.24 19.82 8.46
N GLU A 263 -18.71 20.51 9.50
CA GLU A 263 -18.49 20.10 10.88
C GLU A 263 -19.09 18.71 11.18
N LEU A 264 -20.34 18.47 10.77
CA LEU A 264 -21.00 17.16 10.91
C LEU A 264 -20.21 16.05 10.21
N VAL A 265 -19.72 16.34 9.00
CA VAL A 265 -18.97 15.38 8.20
C VAL A 265 -17.61 15.10 8.80
N ILE A 266 -16.91 16.09 9.33
CA ILE A 266 -15.66 15.85 10.07
C ILE A 266 -15.92 14.91 11.25
N GLY A 267 -17.03 15.13 11.97
CA GLY A 267 -17.53 14.21 12.99
C GLY A 267 -17.70 12.79 12.47
N TRP A 268 -18.38 12.65 11.33
CA TRP A 268 -18.61 11.36 10.69
C TRP A 268 -17.32 10.67 10.23
N LEU A 269 -16.40 11.39 9.58
CA LEU A 269 -15.11 10.85 9.15
C LEU A 269 -14.29 10.37 10.34
N CYS A 270 -14.27 11.14 11.44
CA CYS A 270 -13.62 10.71 12.69
C CYS A 270 -14.25 9.42 13.24
N VAL A 271 -15.57 9.32 13.21
CA VAL A 271 -16.31 8.14 13.67
C VAL A 271 -15.99 6.94 12.79
N GLN A 272 -16.08 7.07 11.47
CA GLN A 272 -15.76 6.00 10.54
C GLN A 272 -14.31 5.52 10.73
N PHE A 273 -13.36 6.45 10.87
CA PHE A 273 -11.94 6.13 11.07
C PHE A 273 -11.71 5.36 12.37
N THR A 274 -12.35 5.80 13.45
CA THR A 274 -12.11 5.22 14.78
C THR A 274 -12.95 3.98 15.08
N SER A 275 -14.05 3.74 14.34
CA SER A 275 -14.98 2.62 14.58
C SER A 275 -14.31 1.25 14.46
N TRP A 276 -13.25 1.15 13.67
CA TRP A 276 -12.47 -0.07 13.46
C TRP A 276 -11.74 -0.52 14.72
N PHE A 277 -11.61 0.36 15.70
CA PHE A 277 -10.87 0.13 16.93
C PHE A 277 -11.64 0.59 18.18
N ALA A 278 -12.90 0.98 18.02
CA ALA A 278 -13.68 1.59 19.09
C ALA A 278 -14.18 0.54 20.09
N ASN A 279 -14.93 -0.45 19.62
CA ASN A 279 -15.38 -1.58 20.43
C ASN A 279 -15.80 -2.76 19.54
N ARG A 280 -15.99 -3.93 20.15
CA ARG A 280 -16.33 -5.18 19.45
C ARG A 280 -17.60 -5.07 18.59
N GLN A 281 -18.65 -4.40 19.08
CA GLN A 281 -19.91 -4.30 18.37
C GLN A 281 -19.76 -3.45 17.10
N LEU A 282 -19.08 -2.30 17.19
CA LEU A 282 -18.80 -1.46 16.04
C LEU A 282 -17.89 -2.14 15.02
N ILE A 283 -16.89 -2.89 15.48
CA ILE A 283 -16.03 -3.69 14.61
C ILE A 283 -16.84 -4.75 13.85
N ALA A 284 -17.76 -5.44 14.52
CA ALA A 284 -18.63 -6.43 13.89
C ALA A 284 -19.59 -5.80 12.88
N ASN A 285 -20.19 -4.65 13.22
CA ASN A 285 -21.08 -3.92 12.31
C ASN A 285 -20.34 -3.44 11.06
N TYR A 286 -19.09 -3.02 11.22
CA TYR A 286 -18.27 -2.49 10.14
C TYR A 286 -17.78 -3.59 9.18
N ASN A 287 -17.42 -4.76 9.72
CA ASN A 287 -16.84 -5.87 8.97
C ASN A 287 -17.86 -6.93 8.53
N GLY A 288 -19.13 -6.79 8.94
CA GLY A 288 -20.19 -7.78 8.73
C GLY A 288 -20.19 -8.90 9.78
N ASN A 289 -21.32 -9.60 9.92
CA ASN A 289 -21.47 -10.69 10.89
C ASN A 289 -20.89 -12.01 10.35
N GLY A 290 -19.62 -12.32 10.66
CA GLY A 290 -18.99 -13.59 10.28
C GLY A 290 -17.78 -13.98 11.14
N GLU A 291 -17.34 -15.24 11.04
CA GLU A 291 -16.10 -15.74 11.70
C GLU A 291 -14.84 -14.96 11.25
N ASP A 292 -14.94 -14.21 10.16
CA ASP A 292 -13.86 -13.40 9.57
C ASP A 292 -13.61 -12.07 10.32
N VAL A 293 -14.50 -11.62 11.21
CA VAL A 293 -14.34 -10.31 11.89
C VAL A 293 -13.04 -10.23 12.68
N ALA A 294 -12.67 -11.30 13.38
CA ALA A 294 -11.42 -11.31 14.16
C ALA A 294 -10.18 -11.32 13.27
N VAL A 295 -10.24 -11.97 12.11
CA VAL A 295 -9.14 -12.01 11.13
C VAL A 295 -8.99 -10.64 10.47
N LEU A 296 -10.09 -10.05 10.04
CA LEU A 296 -10.12 -8.73 9.42
C LEU A 296 -9.67 -7.63 10.40
N HIS A 297 -10.17 -7.66 11.65
CA HIS A 297 -9.72 -6.74 12.70
C HIS A 297 -8.21 -6.84 12.95
N ARG A 298 -7.67 -8.07 13.06
CA ARG A 298 -6.22 -8.26 13.22
C ARG A 298 -5.44 -7.74 12.04
N ARG A 299 -5.92 -7.95 10.82
CA ARG A 299 -5.31 -7.38 9.61
C ARG A 299 -5.34 -5.85 9.64
N ASN A 300 -6.42 -5.25 10.12
CA ASN A 300 -6.55 -3.80 10.28
C ASN A 300 -5.60 -3.25 11.35
N CYS A 301 -5.51 -3.92 12.51
CA CYS A 301 -4.55 -3.57 13.56
C CYS A 301 -3.11 -3.70 13.10
N LEU A 302 -2.81 -4.75 12.33
CA LEU A 302 -1.51 -4.96 11.71
C LEU A 302 -1.22 -3.84 10.70
N GLY A 303 -2.15 -3.55 9.79
CA GLY A 303 -2.05 -2.49 8.81
C GLY A 303 -1.80 -1.14 9.46
N PHE A 304 -2.59 -0.78 10.47
CA PHE A 304 -2.40 0.45 11.23
C PHE A 304 -1.03 0.53 11.92
N THR A 305 -0.62 -0.54 12.61
CA THR A 305 0.68 -0.59 13.30
C THR A 305 1.82 -0.44 12.31
N LEU A 306 1.67 -1.02 11.12
CA LEU A 306 2.65 -0.93 10.06
C LEU A 306 2.65 0.43 9.35
N ALA A 307 1.50 1.05 9.15
CA ALA A 307 1.38 2.40 8.59
C ALA A 307 2.09 3.44 9.48
N THR A 308 2.01 3.24 10.80
CA THR A 308 2.54 4.19 11.78
C THR A 308 3.98 3.87 12.20
N MET A 309 4.23 2.65 12.64
CA MET A 309 5.54 2.21 13.16
C MET A 309 6.38 1.47 12.13
N GLY A 310 5.91 1.38 10.89
CA GLY A 310 6.71 0.96 9.77
C GLY A 310 7.29 -0.45 9.93
N VAL A 311 8.59 -0.53 9.68
CA VAL A 311 9.37 -1.77 9.74
C VAL A 311 9.61 -2.29 11.16
N ALA A 312 9.30 -1.50 12.19
CA ALA A 312 9.53 -1.84 13.60
C ALA A 312 8.92 -3.19 13.99
N LEU A 313 7.70 -3.45 13.53
CA LEU A 313 6.98 -4.69 13.82
C LEU A 313 7.60 -5.90 13.13
N PHE A 314 8.35 -5.69 12.05
CA PHE A 314 9.00 -6.77 11.31
C PHE A 314 10.37 -7.12 11.85
N VAL A 315 10.97 -6.32 12.74
CA VAL A 315 12.34 -6.55 13.24
C VAL A 315 12.55 -7.99 13.70
N PRO A 316 11.72 -8.55 14.60
CA PRO A 316 11.94 -9.93 15.06
C PRO A 316 11.84 -10.96 13.93
N PHE A 317 10.90 -10.76 13.01
CA PHE A 317 10.76 -11.63 11.85
C PHE A 317 11.99 -11.54 10.94
N VAL A 318 12.42 -10.32 10.61
CA VAL A 318 13.57 -10.05 9.75
C VAL A 318 14.83 -10.65 10.36
N GLU A 319 15.06 -10.49 11.66
CA GLU A 319 16.20 -11.12 12.34
C GLU A 319 16.19 -12.64 12.24
N SER A 320 15.01 -13.26 12.24
CA SER A 320 14.87 -14.72 12.12
C SER A 320 15.09 -15.27 10.69
N VAL A 321 14.70 -14.52 9.65
CA VAL A 321 14.76 -14.99 8.24
C VAL A 321 15.89 -14.38 7.43
N TYR A 322 16.29 -13.14 7.75
CA TYR A 322 17.26 -12.33 7.01
C TYR A 322 18.65 -12.38 7.64
N THR A 323 19.14 -13.60 7.83
CA THR A 323 20.51 -13.84 8.29
C THR A 323 21.54 -13.30 7.29
N GLU A 324 22.77 -13.00 7.74
CA GLU A 324 23.83 -12.48 6.86
C GLU A 324 24.09 -13.35 5.61
N PRO A 325 24.07 -14.69 5.67
CA PRO A 325 24.17 -15.52 4.46
C PRO A 325 23.01 -15.32 3.47
N VAL A 326 21.77 -15.17 3.97
CA VAL A 326 20.59 -14.89 3.14
C VAL A 326 20.72 -13.51 2.50
N ARG A 327 21.11 -12.49 3.28
CA ARG A 327 21.35 -11.12 2.81
C ARG A 327 22.41 -11.08 1.71
N ALA A 328 23.58 -11.69 1.95
CA ALA A 328 24.68 -11.71 1.00
C ALA A 328 24.31 -12.41 -0.32
N ASP A 329 23.59 -13.54 -0.24
CA ASP A 329 23.14 -14.28 -1.42
C ASP A 329 22.03 -13.56 -2.19
N ALA A 330 21.03 -13.01 -1.50
CA ALA A 330 19.96 -12.25 -2.13
C ALA A 330 20.52 -10.98 -2.81
N ALA A 331 21.41 -10.24 -2.14
CA ALA A 331 22.12 -9.09 -2.72
C ALA A 331 23.00 -9.48 -3.92
N ARG A 332 23.54 -10.71 -3.96
CA ARG A 332 24.27 -11.22 -5.12
C ARG A 332 23.32 -11.46 -6.30
N ILE A 333 22.19 -12.13 -6.09
CA ILE A 333 21.16 -12.34 -7.14
C ILE A 333 20.67 -11.00 -7.67
N THR A 334 20.32 -10.07 -6.78
CA THR A 334 19.85 -8.74 -7.13
C THR A 334 20.85 -7.96 -7.98
N ARG A 335 22.13 -7.94 -7.60
CA ARG A 335 23.18 -7.28 -8.40
C ARG A 335 23.35 -7.92 -9.77
N ALA A 336 23.23 -9.23 -9.87
CA ALA A 336 23.31 -9.94 -11.15
C ALA A 336 22.14 -9.57 -12.06
N VAL A 337 20.90 -9.64 -11.55
CA VAL A 337 19.68 -9.20 -12.26
C VAL A 337 19.80 -7.76 -12.73
N ARG A 338 20.16 -6.84 -11.84
CA ARG A 338 20.33 -5.42 -12.17
C ARG A 338 21.37 -5.21 -13.27
N ARG A 339 22.53 -5.88 -13.17
CA ARG A 339 23.58 -5.81 -14.19
C ARG A 339 23.06 -6.27 -15.55
N THR A 340 22.29 -7.37 -15.59
CA THR A 340 21.70 -7.89 -16.82
C THR A 340 20.68 -6.90 -17.41
N VAL A 341 19.78 -6.33 -16.61
CA VAL A 341 18.86 -5.26 -17.08
C VAL A 341 19.66 -4.10 -17.69
N TYR A 342 20.72 -3.64 -17.04
CA TYR A 342 21.55 -2.54 -17.55
C TYR A 342 22.42 -2.87 -18.75
N GLN A 343 22.73 -4.14 -18.99
CA GLN A 343 23.42 -4.54 -20.21
C GLN A 343 22.46 -4.59 -21.39
N SER A 344 21.20 -4.93 -21.11
CA SER A 344 20.10 -4.96 -22.06
C SER A 344 19.57 -3.56 -22.41
N LEU A 345 19.66 -2.61 -21.49
CA LEU A 345 19.37 -1.19 -21.75
C LEU A 345 20.66 -0.54 -22.28
N ASP A 346 20.63 0.07 -23.46
CA ASP A 346 21.79 0.77 -24.02
C ASP A 346 22.30 1.84 -23.05
N ARG A 347 23.46 1.58 -22.42
CA ARG A 347 24.08 2.45 -21.40
C ARG A 347 24.33 3.87 -21.90
N ALA A 348 24.52 4.06 -23.21
CA ALA A 348 24.73 5.38 -23.79
C ALA A 348 23.50 6.30 -23.62
N THR A 349 22.33 5.72 -23.43
CA THR A 349 21.06 6.46 -23.39
C THR A 349 20.63 6.86 -21.97
N TYR A 350 21.13 6.20 -20.90
CA TYR A 350 20.66 6.44 -19.51
C TYR A 350 21.78 6.45 -18.44
N PRO A 351 22.76 7.37 -18.54
CA PRO A 351 23.87 7.43 -17.58
C PRO A 351 23.46 7.89 -16.16
N TRP A 352 22.27 8.46 -15.98
CA TRP A 352 21.77 9.01 -14.72
C TRP A 352 20.99 8.01 -13.85
N PHE A 353 20.77 6.79 -14.34
CA PHE A 353 19.90 5.81 -13.71
C PHE A 353 20.71 4.86 -12.81
N GLU A 354 21.00 5.27 -11.58
CA GLU A 354 21.47 4.39 -10.52
C GLU A 354 20.27 3.89 -9.72
N LEU A 355 19.84 2.66 -10.00
CA LEU A 355 18.71 2.06 -9.31
C LEU A 355 19.23 1.21 -8.17
N ASP A 356 19.10 1.72 -6.95
CA ASP A 356 19.39 0.93 -5.78
C ASP A 356 18.18 0.06 -5.47
N VAL A 357 18.32 -1.23 -5.81
CA VAL A 357 17.46 -2.27 -5.26
C VAL A 357 17.87 -2.45 -3.81
N VAL A 358 17.41 -1.53 -2.99
CA VAL A 358 17.67 -1.61 -1.56
C VAL A 358 16.65 -2.59 -1.02
N PHE A 359 17.12 -3.58 -0.29
CA PHE A 359 16.30 -4.20 0.74
C PHE A 359 16.05 -3.18 1.86
N LYS A 360 15.61 -1.95 1.54
CA LYS A 360 15.66 -0.77 2.42
C LYS A 360 15.01 -1.08 3.74
N ILE A 361 13.88 -1.79 3.67
CA ILE A 361 13.17 -2.23 4.86
C ILE A 361 13.94 -3.26 5.65
N LEU A 362 14.54 -4.28 5.02
CA LEU A 362 15.33 -5.27 5.75
C LEU A 362 16.63 -4.67 6.28
N ASP A 363 17.25 -3.76 5.54
CA ASP A 363 18.45 -3.05 5.91
C ASP A 363 18.17 -2.07 7.05
N ILE A 364 17.04 -1.35 7.04
CA ILE A 364 16.58 -0.52 8.15
C ILE A 364 16.25 -1.41 9.36
N ALA A 365 15.49 -2.48 9.17
CA ALA A 365 15.08 -3.41 10.23
C ALA A 365 16.27 -4.13 10.89
N SER A 366 17.33 -4.40 10.12
CA SER A 366 18.57 -5.00 10.62
C SER A 366 19.64 -3.97 11.00
N SER A 367 19.37 -2.67 10.84
CA SER A 367 20.33 -1.62 11.18
C SER A 367 20.34 -1.39 12.69
N HIS A 368 21.53 -1.10 13.22
CA HIS A 368 21.68 -0.62 14.60
C HIS A 368 21.04 0.78 14.79
N ASP A 369 20.64 1.43 13.69
CA ASP A 369 20.06 2.77 13.65
C ASP A 369 18.53 2.76 13.81
N ILE A 370 17.89 1.58 13.87
CA ILE A 370 16.44 1.51 14.01
C ILE A 370 15.95 2.14 15.32
N GLU A 371 16.67 1.93 16.42
CA GLU A 371 16.35 2.56 17.72
C GLU A 371 16.45 4.09 17.64
N ALA A 372 17.48 4.62 16.97
CA ALA A 372 17.64 6.06 16.80
C ALA A 372 16.54 6.65 15.91
N ARG A 373 16.18 5.95 14.81
CA ARG A 373 15.12 6.36 13.90
C ARG A 373 13.76 6.50 14.59
N PHE A 374 13.44 5.58 15.50
CA PHE A 374 12.17 5.56 16.24
C PHE A 374 12.30 6.11 17.67
N SER A 375 13.42 6.74 18.02
CA SER A 375 13.67 7.29 19.37
C SER A 375 12.65 8.35 19.81
N HIS A 376 11.97 8.99 18.85
CA HIS A 376 10.95 10.01 19.08
C HIS A 376 9.55 9.44 19.39
N PHE A 377 9.34 8.12 19.21
CA PHE A 377 8.12 7.46 19.66
C PHE A 377 8.16 7.31 21.18
N PRO A 378 7.12 7.71 21.92
CA PRO A 378 7.07 7.43 23.35
C PRO A 378 6.93 5.92 23.61
N ASP A 379 7.21 5.50 24.85
CA ASP A 379 6.80 4.18 25.32
C ASP A 379 5.28 4.05 25.19
N MET A 380 4.82 2.92 24.64
CA MET A 380 3.41 2.70 24.37
C MET A 380 2.71 2.22 25.64
N GLU A 381 1.55 2.79 25.93
CA GLU A 381 0.75 2.49 27.12
C GLU A 381 -0.22 1.32 26.89
N VAL A 382 -1.09 1.06 27.86
CA VAL A 382 -2.18 0.05 27.77
C VAL A 382 -3.38 0.58 26.96
N SER A 383 -3.45 1.89 26.70
CA SER A 383 -4.58 2.51 26.01
C SER A 383 -4.33 2.63 24.51
N PHE A 384 -5.02 1.82 23.68
CA PHE A 384 -4.86 1.88 22.22
C PHE A 384 -5.09 3.28 21.66
N VAL A 385 -6.16 3.98 22.04
CA VAL A 385 -6.47 5.33 21.50
C VAL A 385 -5.32 6.33 21.74
N ARG A 386 -4.60 6.20 22.86
CA ARG A 386 -3.45 7.06 23.17
C ARG A 386 -2.24 6.66 22.32
N ASN A 387 -1.95 5.36 22.25
CA ASN A 387 -0.88 4.83 21.42
C ASN A 387 -1.09 5.17 19.94
N MET A 388 -2.32 5.04 19.45
CA MET A 388 -2.74 5.40 18.10
C MET A 388 -2.42 6.86 17.80
N ARG A 389 -2.88 7.79 18.66
CA ARG A 389 -2.58 9.21 18.55
C ARG A 389 -1.07 9.47 18.53
N ASP A 390 -0.36 8.96 19.53
CA ASP A 390 1.06 9.24 19.74
C ASP A 390 1.91 8.67 18.58
N ALA A 391 1.54 7.49 18.08
CA ALA A 391 2.16 6.88 16.92
C ALA A 391 1.95 7.73 15.66
N ILE A 392 0.71 8.16 15.34
CA ILE A 392 0.46 8.99 14.16
C ILE A 392 1.22 10.32 14.23
N ILE A 393 1.23 10.98 15.38
CA ILE A 393 1.97 12.24 15.57
C ILE A 393 3.47 12.02 15.35
N ALA A 394 4.03 10.94 15.90
CA ALA A 394 5.44 10.58 15.76
C ALA A 394 5.80 10.30 14.28
N THR A 395 4.99 9.50 13.58
CA THR A 395 5.15 9.20 12.15
C THR A 395 5.20 10.48 11.31
N ARG A 396 4.25 11.40 11.53
CA ARG A 396 4.16 12.66 10.79
C ARG A 396 5.36 13.57 11.02
N ARG A 397 5.85 13.65 12.26
CA ARG A 397 7.01 14.48 12.61
C ARG A 397 8.29 14.04 11.92
N THR A 398 8.42 12.77 11.58
CA THR A 398 9.64 12.24 10.96
C THR A 398 9.55 12.09 9.46
N ASN A 399 8.48 12.60 8.83
CA ASN A 399 8.20 12.40 7.41
C ASN A 399 8.30 10.89 7.06
N ALA A 400 7.92 10.04 8.02
CA ALA A 400 7.93 8.58 7.86
C ALA A 400 6.81 8.11 6.92
N ASP A 401 6.00 9.03 6.40
CA ASP A 401 4.92 8.83 5.46
C ASP A 401 5.34 8.03 4.22
N ALA A 402 6.58 8.19 3.74
CA ALA A 402 7.10 7.38 2.63
C ALA A 402 7.22 5.88 2.99
N ILE A 403 7.50 5.55 4.27
CA ILE A 403 7.52 4.17 4.77
C ILE A 403 6.10 3.69 5.08
N GLY A 404 5.25 4.53 5.66
CA GLY A 404 3.84 4.22 5.93
C GLY A 404 3.07 3.89 4.65
N ALA A 405 3.15 4.76 3.64
CA ALA A 405 2.53 4.58 2.33
C ALA A 405 3.02 3.31 1.61
N LEU A 406 4.32 2.98 1.76
CA LEU A 406 4.85 1.72 1.24
C LEU A 406 4.20 0.51 1.90
N ILE A 407 4.01 0.55 3.22
CA ILE A 407 3.50 -0.62 3.93
C ILE A 407 1.97 -0.73 3.82
N ASP A 408 1.26 0.37 3.64
CA ASP A 408 -0.15 0.34 3.25
C ASP A 408 -0.33 -0.31 1.88
N ALA A 409 0.52 0.05 0.90
CA ALA A 409 0.58 -0.64 -0.37
C ALA A 409 0.96 -2.14 -0.20
N TRP A 410 1.77 -2.48 0.81
CA TRP A 410 2.10 -3.88 1.12
C TRP A 410 0.92 -4.67 1.67
N MET A 411 0.11 -4.08 2.55
CA MET A 411 -0.96 -4.80 3.23
C MET A 411 -2.13 -5.09 2.30
N LEU A 412 -2.36 -4.22 1.31
CA LEU A 412 -3.49 -4.34 0.38
C LEU A 412 -3.15 -5.09 -0.91
N ALA A 413 -1.88 -5.10 -1.34
CA ALA A 413 -1.49 -5.77 -2.58
C ALA A 413 -1.20 -7.26 -2.38
N ASP A 414 -1.86 -8.13 -3.16
CA ASP A 414 -1.45 -9.53 -3.36
C ASP A 414 -0.05 -9.63 -4.03
N GLU A 415 0.50 -8.52 -4.52
CA GLU A 415 1.86 -8.44 -5.08
C GLU A 415 2.96 -8.53 -4.01
N LEU A 416 4.14 -9.04 -4.39
CA LEU A 416 5.26 -9.32 -3.48
C LEU A 416 6.24 -8.14 -3.32
N TYR A 417 5.96 -7.02 -3.97
CA TYR A 417 6.75 -5.80 -3.96
C TYR A 417 5.83 -4.58 -3.85
N ALA A 418 6.37 -3.45 -3.41
CA ALA A 418 5.75 -2.14 -3.69
C ALA A 418 6.78 -1.15 -4.21
N PHE A 419 6.28 -0.22 -5.02
CA PHE A 419 7.06 0.86 -5.59
C PHE A 419 7.19 2.03 -4.62
N LEU A 420 8.40 2.59 -4.57
CA LEU A 420 8.68 3.89 -3.97
C LEU A 420 9.12 4.81 -5.10
N THR A 421 8.18 5.40 -5.82
CA THR A 421 8.51 6.52 -6.69
C THR A 421 8.58 7.77 -5.81
N THR A 422 9.80 8.22 -5.50
CA THR A 422 9.99 9.63 -5.17
C THR A 422 10.25 10.38 -6.48
N PRO A 423 9.91 11.69 -6.56
CA PRO A 423 10.13 12.48 -7.78
C PRO A 423 11.59 12.50 -8.28
N ASP A 424 12.54 12.16 -7.41
CA ASP A 424 13.97 12.17 -7.67
C ASP A 424 14.60 10.77 -7.75
N ARG A 425 13.90 9.70 -7.33
CA ARG A 425 14.40 8.32 -7.32
C ARG A 425 13.26 7.30 -7.47
N ALA A 426 13.42 6.34 -8.38
CA ALA A 426 12.66 5.09 -8.24
C ALA A 426 13.42 4.11 -7.38
N ASP A 427 13.05 4.11 -6.10
CA ASP A 427 13.33 2.98 -5.24
C ASP A 427 12.18 1.96 -5.42
N TYR A 428 12.48 0.68 -5.22
CA TYR A 428 11.42 -0.30 -4.97
C TYR A 428 11.82 -1.13 -3.77
N SER A 429 10.82 -1.56 -3.00
CA SER A 429 11.04 -2.39 -1.82
C SER A 429 10.31 -3.71 -1.99
N LEU A 430 11.06 -4.80 -1.85
CA LEU A 430 10.51 -6.15 -1.81
C LEU A 430 9.98 -6.45 -0.41
N LYS A 431 8.84 -7.13 -0.33
CA LYS A 431 8.30 -7.58 0.97
C LYS A 431 9.25 -8.58 1.62
N PRO A 432 9.42 -8.56 2.96
CA PRO A 432 10.22 -9.57 3.66
C PRO A 432 9.77 -11.01 3.38
N SER A 433 8.47 -11.20 3.13
CA SER A 433 7.88 -12.51 2.78
C SER A 433 8.47 -13.13 1.51
N ILE A 434 9.06 -12.32 0.61
CA ILE A 434 9.73 -12.82 -0.61
C ILE A 434 10.95 -13.69 -0.31
N LEU A 435 11.56 -13.50 0.87
CA LEU A 435 12.73 -14.25 1.32
C LEU A 435 12.35 -15.54 2.07
N THR A 436 11.11 -16.00 1.88
CA THR A 436 10.60 -17.24 2.48
C THR A 436 10.21 -18.27 1.43
N SER A 437 10.12 -19.53 1.84
CA SER A 437 9.75 -20.63 0.95
C SER A 437 8.28 -20.56 0.54
N PRO A 438 7.94 -20.80 -0.74
CA PRO A 438 8.79 -21.31 -1.84
C PRO A 438 9.54 -20.26 -2.67
N LEU A 439 9.37 -18.96 -2.41
CA LEU A 439 9.96 -17.89 -3.22
C LEU A 439 11.47 -17.78 -3.05
N TYR A 440 11.97 -18.13 -1.88
CA TYR A 440 13.39 -18.13 -1.60
C TYR A 440 13.72 -19.14 -0.51
N HIS A 441 14.83 -19.85 -0.71
CA HIS A 441 15.49 -20.63 0.34
C HIS A 441 16.96 -20.72 -0.01
N LEU A 442 17.86 -20.42 0.94
CA LEU A 442 19.30 -20.33 0.69
C LEU A 442 19.88 -21.61 0.07
N THR A 443 19.37 -22.77 0.51
CA THR A 443 19.84 -24.08 0.01
C THR A 443 19.12 -24.57 -1.25
N ALA A 444 18.12 -23.84 -1.75
CA ALA A 444 17.45 -24.23 -2.99
C ALA A 444 18.40 -24.05 -4.19
N PRO A 445 18.29 -24.92 -5.21
CA PRO A 445 19.02 -24.76 -6.46
C PRO A 445 18.84 -23.37 -7.05
N MET A 446 19.88 -22.81 -7.66
CA MET A 446 19.78 -21.47 -8.21
C MET A 446 18.68 -21.30 -9.27
N PRO A 447 18.38 -22.29 -10.14
CA PRO A 447 17.22 -22.16 -11.03
C PRO A 447 15.89 -21.98 -10.31
N VAL A 448 15.73 -22.56 -9.11
CA VAL A 448 14.54 -22.36 -8.26
C VAL A 448 14.49 -20.93 -7.75
N ARG A 449 15.59 -20.44 -7.15
CA ARG A 449 15.70 -19.08 -6.61
C ARG A 449 15.56 -18.00 -7.69
N LEU A 450 16.20 -18.19 -8.85
CA LEU A 450 16.08 -17.26 -9.96
C LEU A 450 14.70 -17.31 -10.59
N GLY A 451 14.08 -18.49 -10.72
CA GLY A 451 12.73 -18.67 -11.25
C GLY A 451 11.63 -18.18 -10.30
N THR A 452 11.97 -17.67 -9.13
CA THR A 452 11.02 -17.10 -8.16
C THR A 452 11.51 -15.72 -7.74
N PHE A 453 12.30 -15.64 -6.67
CA PHE A 453 12.91 -14.39 -6.18
C PHE A 453 13.60 -13.58 -7.30
N GLY A 454 14.39 -14.22 -8.18
CA GLY A 454 15.08 -13.52 -9.26
C GLY A 454 14.13 -12.88 -10.30
N VAL A 455 13.04 -13.56 -10.66
CA VAL A 455 12.01 -13.01 -11.56
C VAL A 455 11.31 -11.83 -10.89
N GLU A 456 10.96 -11.91 -9.61
CA GLU A 456 10.32 -10.79 -8.90
C GLU A 456 11.24 -9.56 -8.80
N VAL A 457 12.53 -9.76 -8.52
CA VAL A 457 13.54 -8.69 -8.54
C VAL A 457 13.64 -8.07 -9.93
N ALA A 458 13.67 -8.89 -10.99
CA ALA A 458 13.72 -8.42 -12.36
C ALA A 458 12.45 -7.64 -12.73
N LYS A 459 11.28 -8.14 -12.34
CA LYS A 459 9.97 -7.50 -12.58
C LYS A 459 9.91 -6.14 -11.91
N ALA A 460 10.28 -6.04 -10.63
CA ALA A 460 10.33 -4.77 -9.91
C ALA A 460 11.32 -3.77 -10.54
N THR A 461 12.51 -4.24 -10.94
CA THR A 461 13.50 -3.42 -11.67
C THR A 461 12.95 -2.90 -12.99
N ILE A 462 12.26 -3.74 -13.77
CA ILE A 462 11.70 -3.34 -15.06
C ILE A 462 10.56 -2.33 -14.85
N ILE A 463 9.63 -2.59 -13.94
CA ILE A 463 8.49 -1.69 -13.72
C ILE A 463 8.96 -0.32 -13.22
N SER A 464 9.92 -0.28 -12.29
CA SER A 464 10.51 1.00 -11.84
C SER A 464 11.08 1.84 -12.99
N TYR A 465 11.57 1.19 -14.06
CA TYR A 465 12.04 1.86 -15.26
C TYR A 465 10.90 2.30 -16.20
N VAL A 466 9.75 1.63 -16.16
CA VAL A 466 8.55 2.01 -16.93
C VAL A 466 7.85 3.20 -16.27
N ASP A 467 7.66 3.15 -14.95
CA ASP A 467 6.83 4.12 -14.22
C ASP A 467 7.49 5.50 -14.14
N LEU A 468 8.82 5.59 -13.96
CA LEU A 468 9.56 6.87 -13.99
C LEU A 468 9.40 7.65 -15.30
N ARG A 469 8.92 7.02 -16.38
CA ARG A 469 8.78 7.68 -17.70
C ARG A 469 7.45 8.35 -17.92
N TYR A 470 6.48 8.17 -17.01
CA TYR A 470 5.27 8.99 -17.03
C TYR A 470 5.58 10.49 -16.86
N GLU A 471 6.80 10.86 -16.46
CA GLU A 471 7.29 12.24 -16.35
C GLU A 471 7.95 12.80 -17.63
N GLY A 472 7.69 12.23 -18.83
CA GLY A 472 7.85 12.95 -20.09
C GLY A 472 9.02 12.57 -21.01
N HIS A 473 9.71 11.45 -20.78
CA HIS A 473 10.79 10.96 -21.65
C HIS A 473 10.51 9.54 -22.19
N SER A 474 9.78 9.45 -23.31
CA SER A 474 9.53 8.17 -23.99
C SER A 474 10.80 7.64 -24.67
N THR A 475 10.99 6.32 -24.69
CA THR A 475 12.02 5.71 -25.56
C THR A 475 11.43 4.57 -26.34
N ASN A 476 11.96 4.38 -27.54
CA ASN A 476 11.38 3.50 -28.56
C ASN A 476 11.34 2.01 -28.18
N ALA A 477 12.30 1.48 -27.40
CA ALA A 477 12.42 0.03 -27.19
C ALA A 477 11.29 -0.59 -26.35
N LEU A 478 10.90 0.07 -25.25
CA LEU A 478 9.88 -0.45 -24.33
C LEU A 478 8.47 -0.28 -24.90
N ASP A 479 8.24 0.82 -25.63
CA ASP A 479 7.03 1.04 -26.39
C ASP A 479 6.89 0.05 -27.56
N LEU A 480 7.99 -0.32 -28.23
CA LEU A 480 8.00 -1.40 -29.23
C LEU A 480 7.68 -2.76 -28.61
N PHE A 481 8.26 -3.09 -27.46
CA PHE A 481 7.95 -4.34 -26.76
C PHE A 481 6.48 -4.37 -26.31
N ARG A 482 5.98 -3.26 -25.73
CA ARG A 482 4.57 -3.09 -25.39
C ARG A 482 3.69 -3.28 -26.61
N LYS A 483 3.94 -2.58 -27.72
CA LYS A 483 3.19 -2.71 -28.97
C LYS A 483 3.19 -4.14 -29.52
N CYS A 484 4.34 -4.83 -29.46
CA CYS A 484 4.41 -6.25 -29.84
C CYS A 484 3.49 -7.09 -28.97
N PHE A 485 3.62 -6.97 -27.64
CA PHE A 485 2.89 -7.80 -26.69
C PHE A 485 1.38 -7.54 -26.75
N TYR A 486 0.98 -6.27 -26.89
CA TYR A 486 -0.40 -5.86 -27.16
C TYR A 486 -0.93 -6.46 -28.47
N ALA A 487 -0.16 -6.39 -29.55
CA ALA A 487 -0.57 -6.95 -30.83
C ALA A 487 -0.66 -8.48 -30.80
N ALA A 488 0.21 -9.15 -30.04
CA ALA A 488 0.17 -10.60 -29.86
C ALA A 488 -1.06 -11.02 -29.06
N MET A 489 -1.31 -10.39 -27.89
CA MET A 489 -2.48 -10.67 -27.06
C MET A 489 -3.80 -10.34 -27.77
N ASN A 490 -3.90 -9.22 -28.49
CA ASN A 490 -5.10 -8.87 -29.25
C ASN A 490 -5.43 -9.86 -30.36
N LYS A 491 -4.42 -10.52 -30.95
CA LYS A 491 -4.66 -11.57 -31.95
C LYS A 491 -5.13 -12.87 -31.32
N GLU A 492 -4.67 -13.18 -30.11
CA GLU A 492 -5.04 -14.41 -29.40
C GLU A 492 -6.41 -14.27 -28.71
N GLN A 493 -6.78 -13.08 -28.25
CA GLN A 493 -8.04 -12.77 -27.57
C GLN A 493 -8.71 -11.53 -28.18
N PRO A 494 -9.25 -11.62 -29.41
CA PRO A 494 -9.84 -10.47 -30.09
C PRO A 494 -11.09 -9.96 -29.35
N GLY A 495 -11.20 -8.63 -29.22
CA GLY A 495 -12.38 -7.97 -28.67
C GLY A 495 -12.37 -7.75 -27.16
N GLN A 496 -11.28 -8.08 -26.46
CA GLN A 496 -11.06 -7.59 -25.09
C GLN A 496 -10.46 -6.19 -25.13
N ASP A 497 -11.12 -5.24 -24.49
CA ASP A 497 -10.64 -3.87 -24.31
C ASP A 497 -11.14 -3.36 -22.94
N GLY A 498 -10.36 -2.50 -22.28
CA GLY A 498 -10.67 -1.95 -20.96
C GLY A 498 -9.52 -1.97 -19.95
N PRO A 499 -9.67 -1.27 -18.81
CA PRO A 499 -8.59 -1.06 -17.85
C PRO A 499 -7.95 -2.35 -17.31
N GLU A 500 -8.78 -3.35 -16.98
CA GLU A 500 -8.32 -4.65 -16.48
C GLU A 500 -7.46 -5.40 -17.50
N TRP A 501 -7.89 -5.38 -18.78
CA TRP A 501 -7.14 -5.99 -19.87
C TRP A 501 -5.78 -5.30 -20.05
N HIS A 502 -5.75 -3.96 -20.07
CA HIS A 502 -4.51 -3.19 -20.15
C HIS A 502 -3.55 -3.48 -19.00
N GLN A 503 -4.07 -3.59 -17.77
CA GLN A 503 -3.30 -3.93 -16.58
C GLN A 503 -2.73 -5.35 -16.66
N ARG A 504 -3.52 -6.33 -17.11
CA ARG A 504 -3.07 -7.70 -17.35
C ARG A 504 -1.96 -7.76 -18.40
N VAL A 505 -2.13 -7.07 -19.53
CA VAL A 505 -1.13 -6.99 -20.60
C VAL A 505 0.18 -6.40 -20.05
N GLY A 506 0.11 -5.31 -19.28
CA GLY A 506 1.26 -4.69 -18.62
C GLY A 506 1.97 -5.65 -17.65
N THR A 507 1.20 -6.34 -16.82
CA THR A 507 1.70 -7.32 -15.84
C THR A 507 2.38 -8.51 -16.52
N ASN A 508 1.79 -9.07 -17.56
CA ASN A 508 2.33 -10.19 -18.32
C ASN A 508 3.58 -9.80 -19.11
N MET A 509 3.57 -8.60 -19.71
CA MET A 509 4.72 -8.03 -20.39
C MET A 509 5.91 -7.89 -19.42
N ALA A 510 5.69 -7.28 -18.24
CA ALA A 510 6.72 -7.12 -17.23
C ALA A 510 7.24 -8.49 -16.74
N SER A 511 6.35 -9.46 -16.52
CA SER A 511 6.71 -10.81 -16.09
C SER A 511 7.52 -11.55 -17.16
N GLY A 512 7.14 -11.44 -18.43
CA GLY A 512 7.87 -12.02 -19.54
C GLY A 512 9.27 -11.42 -19.67
N ALA A 513 9.41 -10.09 -19.63
CA ALA A 513 10.71 -9.45 -19.69
C ALA A 513 11.58 -9.80 -18.46
N ALA A 514 10.98 -9.90 -17.27
CA ALA A 514 11.66 -10.32 -16.05
C ALA A 514 12.23 -11.74 -16.13
N MET A 515 11.50 -12.67 -16.75
CA MET A 515 11.98 -14.03 -16.99
C MET A 515 13.19 -14.07 -17.92
N ASP A 516 13.22 -13.26 -18.98
CA ASP A 516 14.38 -13.21 -19.91
C ASP A 516 15.64 -12.75 -19.16
N VAL A 517 15.50 -11.72 -18.33
CA VAL A 517 16.59 -11.19 -17.51
C VAL A 517 17.08 -12.24 -16.52
N ALA A 518 16.19 -12.84 -15.74
CA ALA A 518 16.56 -13.83 -14.72
C ALA A 518 17.17 -15.10 -15.36
N LEU A 519 16.69 -15.51 -16.53
CA LEU A 519 17.26 -16.62 -17.29
C LEU A 519 18.64 -16.26 -17.87
N ALA A 520 18.84 -15.04 -18.35
CA ALA A 520 20.14 -14.59 -18.80
C ALA A 520 21.16 -14.54 -17.65
N VAL A 521 20.75 -14.15 -16.43
CA VAL A 521 21.60 -14.30 -15.23
C VAL A 521 22.01 -15.75 -15.02
N LEU A 522 21.06 -16.69 -15.12
CA LEU A 522 21.35 -18.13 -14.97
C LEU A 522 22.37 -18.63 -16.01
N ARG A 523 22.37 -18.07 -17.22
CA ARG A 523 23.31 -18.42 -18.30
C ARG A 523 24.69 -17.78 -18.13
N LEU A 524 24.72 -16.52 -17.69
CA LEU A 524 25.93 -15.71 -17.59
C LEU A 524 26.77 -16.03 -16.35
N GLU A 525 26.18 -16.68 -15.34
CA GLU A 525 26.85 -17.03 -14.08
C GLU A 525 27.03 -18.56 -13.98
N PRO A 526 28.16 -19.14 -14.45
CA PRO A 526 28.36 -20.59 -14.49
C PRO A 526 28.17 -21.29 -13.13
N SER A 527 28.50 -20.59 -12.04
CA SER A 527 28.31 -21.06 -10.66
C SER A 527 26.84 -21.34 -10.30
N PHE A 528 25.89 -20.88 -11.12
CA PHE A 528 24.46 -21.05 -10.90
C PHE A 528 23.88 -22.31 -11.57
N ASN A 529 24.64 -22.98 -12.43
CA ASN A 529 24.09 -24.04 -13.30
C ASN A 529 24.16 -25.47 -12.71
N GLU A 530 24.81 -25.66 -11.55
CA GLU A 530 25.27 -27.00 -11.12
C GLU A 530 24.32 -27.80 -10.21
N GLN A 531 23.16 -27.28 -9.84
CA GLN A 531 22.30 -27.95 -8.84
C GLN A 531 21.02 -28.52 -9.45
N ARG A 532 20.92 -29.85 -9.49
CA ARG A 532 19.68 -30.58 -9.81
C ARG A 532 18.97 -30.99 -8.52
N LEU A 533 17.64 -30.93 -8.52
CA LEU A 533 16.84 -31.54 -7.47
C LEU A 533 16.96 -33.06 -7.56
N ARG A 534 17.15 -33.73 -6.42
CA ARG A 534 17.13 -35.20 -6.35
C ARG A 534 15.74 -35.70 -6.73
N ASN A 535 15.66 -36.76 -7.52
CA ASN A 535 14.42 -37.42 -7.93
C ASN A 535 13.45 -36.58 -8.77
N VAL A 536 13.89 -35.46 -9.33
CA VAL A 536 13.11 -34.67 -10.30
C VAL A 536 13.82 -34.73 -11.64
N SER A 537 13.17 -35.30 -12.66
CA SER A 537 13.71 -35.44 -14.02
C SER A 537 13.56 -34.15 -14.83
N LEU A 538 13.86 -33.00 -14.23
CA LEU A 538 13.84 -31.69 -14.87
C LEU A 538 15.25 -31.11 -14.94
N SER A 539 15.59 -30.50 -16.07
CA SER A 539 16.78 -29.67 -16.20
C SER A 539 16.68 -28.39 -15.36
N GLY A 540 17.80 -27.68 -15.17
CA GLY A 540 17.78 -26.38 -14.50
C GLY A 540 16.82 -25.38 -15.16
N HIS A 541 16.84 -25.28 -16.49
CA HIS A 541 15.92 -24.40 -17.23
C HIS A 541 14.45 -24.79 -17.07
N GLN A 542 14.13 -26.09 -17.12
CA GLN A 542 12.77 -26.55 -16.90
C GLN A 542 12.31 -26.24 -15.46
N LEU A 543 13.19 -26.44 -14.48
CA LEU A 543 12.92 -26.14 -13.08
C LEU A 543 12.69 -24.65 -12.84
N PHE A 544 13.43 -23.77 -13.51
CA PHE A 544 13.22 -22.32 -13.48
C PHE A 544 11.78 -21.96 -13.87
N TYR A 545 11.29 -22.46 -15.01
CA TYR A 545 9.94 -22.17 -15.48
C TYR A 545 8.86 -22.81 -14.60
N VAL A 546 9.08 -24.05 -14.15
CA VAL A 546 8.16 -24.73 -13.23
C VAL A 546 7.98 -23.91 -11.96
N MET A 547 9.06 -23.39 -11.39
CA MET A 547 8.99 -22.61 -10.16
C MET A 547 8.33 -21.25 -10.35
N GLN A 548 8.57 -20.59 -11.48
CA GLN A 548 7.89 -19.33 -11.81
C GLN A 548 6.37 -19.52 -11.94
N CYS A 549 5.94 -20.58 -12.61
CA CYS A 549 4.53 -20.91 -12.73
C CYS A 549 3.93 -21.37 -11.38
N TYR A 550 4.71 -22.09 -10.56
CA TYR A 550 4.25 -22.61 -9.27
C TYR A 550 3.80 -21.49 -8.33
N VAL A 551 4.48 -20.34 -8.35
CA VAL A 551 4.09 -19.15 -7.57
C VAL A 551 2.67 -18.66 -7.92
N GLN A 552 2.18 -18.95 -9.13
CA GLN A 552 0.85 -18.56 -9.61
C GLN A 552 -0.24 -19.59 -9.29
N CYS A 553 0.12 -20.78 -8.76
CA CYS A 553 -0.87 -21.82 -8.47
C CYS A 553 -1.94 -21.32 -7.47
N GLY A 554 -3.21 -21.60 -7.77
CA GLY A 554 -4.37 -21.27 -6.93
C GLY A 554 -4.86 -19.83 -7.05
N ALA A 555 -4.16 -18.96 -7.80
CA ALA A 555 -4.69 -17.64 -8.15
C ALA A 555 -5.80 -17.78 -9.22
N GLN A 556 -6.84 -16.95 -9.14
CA GLN A 556 -7.93 -16.93 -10.13
C GLN A 556 -7.38 -16.72 -11.56
N ASP A 557 -6.45 -15.78 -11.70
CA ASP A 557 -5.77 -15.48 -12.96
C ASP A 557 -4.46 -16.27 -13.14
N GLY A 558 -4.22 -17.28 -12.28
CA GLY A 558 -3.02 -18.11 -12.30
C GLY A 558 -2.68 -18.70 -13.68
N PRO A 559 -3.65 -19.27 -14.42
CA PRO A 559 -3.41 -19.76 -15.78
C PRO A 559 -2.88 -18.68 -16.73
N ALA A 560 -3.44 -17.48 -16.67
CA ALA A 560 -3.04 -16.37 -17.51
C ALA A 560 -1.64 -15.85 -17.15
N LEU A 561 -1.41 -15.60 -15.86
CA LEU A 561 -0.14 -15.09 -15.33
C LEU A 561 1.02 -16.09 -15.51
N CYS A 562 0.73 -17.39 -15.55
CA CYS A 562 1.73 -18.41 -15.86
C CYS A 562 1.92 -18.62 -17.37
N ASN A 563 0.84 -18.88 -18.12
CA ASN A 563 0.98 -19.34 -19.50
C ASN A 563 1.32 -18.21 -20.48
N GLU A 564 0.64 -17.07 -20.39
CA GLU A 564 0.75 -16.00 -21.39
C GLU A 564 2.16 -15.42 -21.52
N PRO A 565 2.90 -15.15 -20.43
CA PRO A 565 4.29 -14.72 -20.56
C PRO A 565 5.21 -15.76 -21.21
N LEU A 566 4.89 -17.05 -21.11
CA LEU A 566 5.71 -18.17 -21.62
C LEU A 566 5.42 -18.52 -23.09
N ILE A 567 4.19 -18.31 -23.54
CA ILE A 567 3.75 -18.54 -24.93
C ILE A 567 4.65 -17.82 -25.95
N HIS A 568 5.18 -16.65 -25.57
CA HIS A 568 6.04 -15.82 -26.42
C HIS A 568 7.54 -16.09 -26.25
N LYS A 569 7.94 -17.11 -25.45
CA LYS A 569 9.34 -17.40 -25.11
C LYS A 569 9.88 -18.59 -25.89
N GLU A 570 10.82 -18.32 -26.80
CA GLU A 570 11.53 -19.38 -27.52
C GLU A 570 12.30 -20.31 -26.56
N ASP A 571 12.94 -19.72 -25.55
CA ASP A 571 13.70 -20.46 -24.54
C ASP A 571 12.86 -21.46 -23.75
N PHE A 572 11.61 -21.10 -23.43
CA PHE A 572 10.65 -22.00 -22.81
C PHE A 572 10.30 -23.16 -23.75
N SER A 573 9.93 -22.82 -25.00
CA SER A 573 9.59 -23.81 -26.03
C SER A 573 10.75 -24.78 -26.27
N ASN A 574 11.99 -24.29 -26.27
CA ASN A 574 13.19 -25.11 -26.41
C ASN A 574 13.44 -25.99 -25.17
N ALA A 575 13.24 -25.46 -23.96
CA ALA A 575 13.43 -26.21 -22.72
C ALA A 575 12.45 -27.39 -22.57
N PHE A 576 11.24 -27.28 -23.12
CA PHE A 576 10.22 -28.34 -23.09
C PHE A 576 10.00 -29.04 -24.44
N SER A 577 10.80 -28.68 -25.47
CA SER A 577 10.70 -29.25 -26.82
C SER A 577 9.32 -29.08 -27.47
N CYS A 578 8.70 -27.92 -27.30
CA CYS A 578 7.36 -27.64 -27.79
C CYS A 578 7.31 -27.53 -29.32
N PRO A 579 6.46 -28.32 -29.99
CA PRO A 579 6.36 -28.30 -31.45
C PRO A 579 5.83 -26.94 -31.93
N PRO A 580 6.17 -26.51 -33.15
CA PRO A 580 5.51 -25.37 -33.77
C PRO A 580 3.99 -25.51 -33.70
N GLN A 581 3.28 -24.43 -33.38
CA GLN A 581 1.81 -24.38 -33.26
C GLN A 581 1.21 -25.06 -32.03
N SER A 582 1.99 -25.59 -31.07
CA SER A 582 1.45 -25.96 -29.76
C SER A 582 0.87 -24.73 -29.04
N ASN A 583 -0.10 -24.92 -28.14
CA ASN A 583 -0.73 -23.81 -27.42
C ASN A 583 0.27 -22.95 -26.64
N MET A 584 1.34 -23.56 -26.12
CA MET A 584 2.40 -22.87 -25.38
C MET A 584 3.52 -22.32 -26.27
N ARG A 585 3.29 -22.18 -27.59
CA ARG A 585 4.26 -21.62 -28.54
C ARG A 585 3.56 -20.78 -29.60
N SER A 586 3.54 -19.46 -29.40
CA SER A 586 2.98 -18.53 -30.38
C SER A 586 3.88 -18.38 -31.60
N GLN A 587 3.25 -18.16 -32.76
CA GLN A 587 3.93 -17.73 -33.98
C GLN A 587 4.40 -16.26 -33.89
N TYR A 588 3.87 -15.50 -32.94
CA TYR A 588 4.23 -14.10 -32.67
C TYR A 588 5.06 -14.04 -31.39
N GLN A 589 6.36 -14.30 -31.51
CA GLN A 589 7.27 -14.17 -30.39
C GLN A 589 7.67 -12.71 -30.20
N CYS A 590 7.38 -12.18 -29.01
CA CYS A 590 7.84 -10.87 -28.59
C CYS A 590 9.12 -11.05 -27.77
N LYS A 591 10.24 -10.62 -28.35
CA LYS A 591 11.52 -10.61 -27.66
C LYS A 591 11.65 -9.33 -26.85
N SER A 592 12.01 -9.45 -25.56
CA SER A 592 12.31 -8.30 -24.71
C SER A 592 13.75 -7.80 -24.93
N PHE A 593 14.30 -7.03 -23.99
CA PHE A 593 15.56 -6.30 -24.10
C PHE A 593 16.84 -7.16 -24.07
N VAL A 594 16.75 -8.49 -23.94
CA VAL A 594 17.91 -9.40 -23.70
C VAL A 594 18.30 -10.25 -24.91
#